data_AF-A0A2U4BX67-F1
#
_entry.id   AF-A0A2U4BX67-F1
#
_cell.length_a   1.000
_cell.length_b   1.000
_cell.length_c   1.000
_cell.angle_alpha   90.00
_cell.angle_beta   90.00
_cell.angle_gamma   90.00
#
_symmetry.space_group_name_H-M   'P 1'
#
loop_
_entity.id
_entity.type
_entity.pdbx_description
1 polymer ?
#
loop_
_entity_poly.entity_id
_entity_poly.type
_entity_poly.pdbx_seq_one_letter_code
_entity_poly.pdbx_strand_id
1 'polypeptide(L)'
;MAVSARSALSPPDSDKVQKDKAGQTSGRRQGSRMEKLLGFEWTDVSSWGKLVTLLNRPTDPASLAVFRFLFGLMMVLDIPQERGLSSLDRRYLDGLEVCRFPLLDALQPLPLDWMYLVYTIMFLGALGMMLGLRYRISCVLFLLPYWYVFLLDKTSWNNHSYLYGLLAFQLTFMDANRYWSVDGLLNARKRNAHVPLWNYAVLRGQIFIVYFIAGVKKLDADWVEGYSMEYLSRHWLFSPFKFVLSEEMTSLLVVHWCGLLLDLSAGFLLFFDASRSIGLLFVSYFHCMNSQLFSIGMFPYVMLASSPLFCSPEWPRKLVAHCPKRLQELLPLRTAPQPSASCVYKRSRAKGGQKPGLRHRLGAAFTLLYLLEQLFLPYSHFLTQGYNNWTNGLYGYSWDMMVHSRSHQHVKITYRDGRTGELGYLNPGDF
;
A
#
# COMPACT_ATOMS: atom_id res chain seq x y z
N MET A 1 -66.00 -21.45 74.22
CA MET A 1 -66.02 -20.58 73.02
C MET A 1 -64.56 -20.43 72.58
N ALA A 2 -64.06 -21.39 71.80
CA ALA A 2 -64.06 -21.44 70.34
C ALA A 2 -62.88 -20.62 69.76
N VAL A 3 -61.76 -21.26 69.38
CA VAL A 3 -61.35 -21.66 68.00
C VAL A 3 -60.09 -20.81 67.67
N SER A 4 -58.98 -21.21 67.04
CA SER A 4 -58.40 -22.44 66.43
C SER A 4 -56.95 -22.04 66.10
N ALA A 5 -55.90 -22.73 66.56
CA ALA A 5 -55.27 -23.92 65.97
C ALA A 5 -54.59 -23.71 64.58
N ARG A 6 -53.26 -23.87 64.54
CA ARG A 6 -52.48 -24.92 63.82
C ARG A 6 -51.21 -24.40 63.13
N SER A 7 -50.09 -24.94 63.59
CA SER A 7 -48.83 -25.13 62.89
C SER A 7 -48.93 -26.25 61.85
N ALA A 8 -48.14 -26.18 60.77
CA ALA A 8 -47.56 -27.37 60.12
C ALA A 8 -46.39 -26.98 59.20
N LEU A 9 -45.29 -27.75 59.32
CA LEU A 9 -44.14 -27.79 58.41
C LEU A 9 -44.48 -28.39 57.04
N SER A 10 -43.70 -28.05 56.01
CA SER A 10 -43.25 -28.89 54.87
C SER A 10 -42.46 -28.02 53.84
N PRO A 11 -41.77 -28.57 52.82
CA PRO A 11 -40.48 -29.28 52.82
C PRO A 11 -39.43 -28.62 51.84
N PRO A 12 -38.20 -29.16 51.65
CA PRO A 12 -37.22 -28.60 50.70
C PRO A 12 -37.35 -29.25 49.31
N ASP A 13 -37.23 -28.48 48.22
CA ASP A 13 -36.85 -29.10 46.94
C ASP A 13 -36.37 -28.17 45.80
N SER A 14 -35.38 -28.72 45.10
CA SER A 14 -35.02 -28.55 43.68
C SER A 14 -34.21 -27.32 43.20
N ASP A 15 -32.90 -27.57 43.07
CA ASP A 15 -31.99 -26.95 42.11
C ASP A 15 -32.59 -26.84 40.70
N LYS A 16 -32.63 -25.62 40.15
CA LYS A 16 -32.72 -25.38 38.71
C LYS A 16 -31.59 -24.46 38.25
N VAL A 17 -30.54 -25.14 37.80
CA VAL A 17 -29.49 -24.71 36.88
C VAL A 17 -30.02 -23.68 35.87
N GLN A 18 -29.62 -22.41 36.03
CA GLN A 18 -29.78 -21.38 35.01
C GLN A 18 -28.64 -21.55 33.98
N LYS A 19 -28.89 -22.40 32.99
CA LYS A 19 -27.99 -22.68 31.88
C LYS A 19 -28.02 -21.53 30.86
N ASP A 20 -26.84 -21.04 30.56
CA ASP A 20 -26.43 -20.12 29.50
C ASP A 20 -27.41 -19.89 28.32
N LYS A 21 -27.76 -18.62 28.08
CA LYS A 21 -28.16 -18.11 26.76
C LYS A 21 -27.06 -17.24 26.16
N ALA A 22 -25.87 -17.82 26.01
CA ALA A 22 -24.86 -17.36 25.07
C ALA A 22 -24.92 -18.29 23.85
N GLY A 23 -25.50 -17.83 22.74
CA GLY A 23 -25.60 -18.66 21.54
C GLY A 23 -26.73 -18.27 20.58
N GLN A 24 -26.69 -17.04 20.06
CA GLN A 24 -27.31 -16.76 18.76
C GLN A 24 -26.21 -16.33 17.80
N THR A 25 -25.37 -17.29 17.44
CA THR A 25 -24.62 -17.24 16.20
C THR A 25 -25.64 -17.20 15.05
N SER A 26 -25.64 -16.07 14.34
CA SER A 26 -26.43 -15.88 13.13
C SER A 26 -26.18 -17.03 12.16
N GLY A 27 -27.23 -17.79 11.84
CA GLY A 27 -27.19 -18.83 10.82
C GLY A 27 -26.60 -18.29 9.53
N ARG A 28 -25.49 -18.91 9.09
CA ARG A 28 -24.78 -18.60 7.86
C ARG A 28 -25.71 -18.91 6.68
N ARG A 29 -26.37 -17.89 6.12
CA ARG A 29 -27.04 -18.02 4.82
C ARG A 29 -26.01 -18.58 3.83
N GLN A 30 -26.37 -19.66 3.11
CA GLN A 30 -25.58 -20.11 1.97
C GLN A 30 -25.64 -19.00 0.91
N GLY A 31 -24.65 -18.11 0.93
CA GLY A 31 -24.50 -17.05 -0.06
C GLY A 31 -24.35 -17.63 -1.47
N SER A 32 -24.69 -16.83 -2.47
CA SER A 32 -24.49 -17.18 -3.87
C SER A 32 -23.01 -17.52 -4.14
N ARG A 33 -22.72 -18.29 -5.20
CA ARG A 33 -21.32 -18.61 -5.59
C ARG A 33 -20.49 -17.33 -5.76
N MET A 34 -21.12 -16.26 -6.23
CA MET A 34 -20.49 -14.96 -6.39
C MET A 34 -20.21 -14.27 -5.06
N GLU A 35 -21.16 -14.26 -4.12
CA GLU A 35 -20.92 -13.72 -2.77
C GLU A 35 -19.75 -14.45 -2.08
N LYS A 36 -19.61 -15.76 -2.30
CA LYS A 36 -18.48 -16.55 -1.77
C LYS A 36 -17.14 -16.22 -2.44
N LEU A 37 -17.12 -15.84 -3.72
CA LEU A 37 -15.89 -15.59 -4.49
C LEU A 37 -15.43 -14.13 -4.45
N LEU A 38 -16.38 -13.19 -4.59
CA LEU A 38 -16.13 -11.75 -4.68
C LEU A 38 -16.42 -11.01 -3.36
N GLY A 39 -17.17 -11.63 -2.46
CA GLY A 39 -17.60 -11.00 -1.22
C GLY A 39 -18.73 -9.96 -1.41
N PHE A 40 -19.39 -9.90 -2.57
CA PHE A 40 -20.55 -9.04 -2.85
C PHE A 40 -21.43 -9.64 -3.97
N GLU A 41 -22.67 -9.13 -4.12
CA GLU A 41 -23.60 -9.53 -5.18
C GLU A 41 -23.80 -8.46 -6.27
N TRP A 42 -24.24 -8.83 -7.48
CA TRP A 42 -24.52 -7.87 -8.57
C TRP A 42 -25.61 -6.89 -8.17
N THR A 43 -26.52 -7.35 -7.32
CA THR A 43 -27.56 -6.54 -6.71
C THR A 43 -26.97 -5.41 -5.87
N ASP A 44 -25.82 -5.58 -5.21
CA ASP A 44 -25.18 -4.55 -4.38
C ASP A 44 -24.57 -3.40 -5.22
N VAL A 45 -24.26 -3.64 -6.51
CA VAL A 45 -23.72 -2.61 -7.43
C VAL A 45 -24.77 -2.02 -8.38
N SER A 46 -25.99 -2.57 -8.38
CA SER A 46 -27.08 -2.16 -9.31
C SER A 46 -27.58 -0.72 -9.16
N SER A 47 -27.28 -0.03 -8.05
CA SER A 47 -27.66 1.37 -7.87
C SER A 47 -26.71 2.10 -6.94
N TRP A 48 -26.63 3.43 -7.08
CA TRP A 48 -25.78 4.29 -6.25
C TRP A 48 -25.98 4.06 -4.76
N GLY A 49 -27.23 4.00 -4.28
CA GLY A 49 -27.53 3.79 -2.86
C GLY A 49 -27.04 2.44 -2.32
N LYS A 50 -27.11 1.39 -3.14
CA LYS A 50 -26.61 0.05 -2.77
C LYS A 50 -25.08 0.00 -2.79
N LEU A 51 -24.45 0.63 -3.79
CA LEU A 51 -22.99 0.73 -3.86
C LEU A 51 -22.42 1.50 -2.65
N VAL A 52 -23.04 2.64 -2.29
CA VAL A 52 -22.68 3.39 -1.08
C VAL A 52 -22.82 2.52 0.17
N THR A 53 -23.88 1.70 0.24
CA THR A 53 -24.09 0.79 1.38
C THR A 53 -23.03 -0.32 1.41
N LEU A 54 -22.67 -0.89 0.26
CA LEU A 54 -21.63 -1.91 0.12
C LEU A 54 -20.27 -1.38 0.57
N LEU A 55 -19.85 -0.24 0.02
CA LEU A 55 -18.56 0.40 0.31
C LEU A 55 -18.45 0.88 1.76
N ASN A 56 -19.56 1.13 2.45
CA ASN A 56 -19.57 1.54 3.85
C ASN A 56 -19.96 0.42 4.82
N ARG A 57 -20.05 -0.84 4.36
CA ARG A 57 -20.32 -1.97 5.27
C ARG A 57 -19.20 -2.12 6.32
N PRO A 58 -19.52 -2.54 7.54
CA PRO A 58 -18.53 -2.74 8.59
C PRO A 58 -17.53 -3.84 8.20
N THR A 59 -16.24 -3.54 8.33
CA THR A 59 -15.12 -4.45 8.06
C THR A 59 -14.16 -4.42 9.24
N ASP A 60 -13.49 -5.54 9.52
CA ASP A 60 -12.52 -5.63 10.61
C ASP A 60 -11.34 -4.67 10.36
N PRO A 61 -10.92 -3.86 11.36
CA PRO A 61 -9.83 -2.91 11.21
C PRO A 61 -8.42 -3.52 11.27
N ALA A 62 -8.27 -4.80 11.62
CA ALA A 62 -6.97 -5.36 12.00
C ALA A 62 -5.95 -5.38 10.87
N SER A 63 -6.31 -5.89 9.68
CA SER A 63 -5.40 -5.92 8.53
C SER A 63 -4.96 -4.51 8.08
N LEU A 64 -5.89 -3.55 8.06
CA LEU A 64 -5.58 -2.15 7.74
C LEU A 64 -4.58 -1.52 8.73
N ALA A 65 -4.69 -1.84 10.01
CA ALA A 65 -3.74 -1.36 11.01
C ALA A 65 -2.34 -1.99 10.85
N VAL A 66 -2.26 -3.27 10.47
CA VAL A 66 -0.98 -3.91 10.14
C VAL A 66 -0.37 -3.25 8.90
N PHE A 67 -1.16 -3.01 7.84
CA PHE A 67 -0.69 -2.28 6.66
C PHE A 67 -0.15 -0.89 7.03
N ARG A 68 -0.90 -0.11 7.81
CA ARG A 68 -0.44 1.20 8.32
C ARG A 68 0.90 1.11 9.05
N PHE A 69 1.04 0.13 9.95
CA PHE A 69 2.27 -0.08 10.69
C PHE A 69 3.44 -0.42 9.75
N LEU A 70 3.27 -1.41 8.88
CA LEU A 70 4.33 -1.86 7.97
C LEU A 70 4.71 -0.76 6.95
N PHE A 71 3.73 -0.08 6.36
CA PHE A 71 3.98 1.05 5.46
C PHE A 71 4.72 2.18 6.18
N GLY A 72 4.26 2.57 7.38
CA GLY A 72 4.94 3.59 8.19
C GLY A 72 6.37 3.20 8.54
N LEU A 73 6.61 1.92 8.87
CA LEU A 73 7.96 1.39 9.10
C LEU A 73 8.83 1.50 7.85
N MET A 74 8.31 1.14 6.68
CA MET A 74 9.04 1.31 5.42
C MET A 74 9.39 2.77 5.17
N MET A 75 8.48 3.71 5.44
CA MET A 75 8.77 5.15 5.28
C MET A 75 9.80 5.66 6.29
N VAL A 76 9.77 5.18 7.54
CA VAL A 76 10.81 5.50 8.54
C VAL A 76 12.20 5.05 8.07
N LEU A 77 12.29 3.95 7.33
CA LEU A 77 13.55 3.47 6.74
C LEU A 77 13.91 4.19 5.43
N ASP A 78 12.93 4.47 4.57
CA ASP A 78 13.09 5.14 3.25
C ASP A 78 13.64 6.57 3.42
N ILE A 79 13.17 7.31 4.43
CA ILE A 79 13.54 8.72 4.62
C ILE A 79 15.06 8.93 4.81
N PRO A 80 15.74 8.26 5.77
CA PRO A 80 17.19 8.39 5.94
C PRO A 80 17.99 7.82 4.77
N GLN A 81 17.57 6.71 4.17
CA GLN A 81 18.35 6.01 3.15
C GLN A 81 18.07 6.54 1.73
N GLU A 82 16.85 6.38 1.24
CA GLU A 82 16.49 6.66 -0.16
C GLU A 82 16.13 8.14 -0.40
N ARG A 83 15.51 8.81 0.58
CA ARG A 83 15.21 10.26 0.46
C ARG A 83 16.38 11.15 0.85
N GLY A 84 17.45 10.57 1.39
CA GLY A 84 18.71 11.28 1.63
C GLY A 84 18.71 12.17 2.86
N LEU A 85 17.91 11.90 3.90
CA LEU A 85 18.10 12.60 5.19
C LEU A 85 19.51 12.36 5.77
N SER A 86 20.12 11.20 5.51
CA SER A 86 21.50 10.91 5.94
C SER A 86 22.60 11.63 5.12
N SER A 87 22.25 12.17 3.95
CA SER A 87 23.17 12.81 3.00
C SER A 87 22.65 14.18 2.52
N LEU A 88 21.93 14.86 3.41
CA LEU A 88 21.25 16.14 3.16
C LEU A 88 22.23 17.24 2.74
N ASP A 89 23.41 17.24 3.35
CA ASP A 89 24.53 18.11 3.01
C ASP A 89 24.96 17.90 1.56
N ARG A 90 25.23 16.67 1.13
CA ARG A 90 25.61 16.38 -0.26
C ARG A 90 24.52 16.76 -1.27
N ARG A 91 23.26 16.77 -0.83
CA ARG A 91 22.11 17.06 -1.69
C ARG A 91 21.81 18.55 -1.85
N TYR A 92 22.08 19.35 -0.82
CA TYR A 92 21.62 20.75 -0.76
C TYR A 92 22.67 21.77 -0.31
N LEU A 93 23.87 21.36 0.14
CA LEU A 93 24.93 22.26 0.60
C LEU A 93 25.63 22.95 -0.58
N ASP A 94 25.97 22.18 -1.61
CA ASP A 94 26.54 22.72 -2.83
C ASP A 94 25.39 23.09 -3.76
N GLY A 95 25.37 24.32 -4.25
CA GLY A 95 24.37 24.86 -5.18
C GLY A 95 24.39 24.20 -6.57
N LEU A 96 24.35 22.87 -6.60
CA LEU A 96 24.16 22.05 -7.77
C LEU A 96 22.89 22.54 -8.46
N GLU A 97 23.00 22.85 -9.76
CA GLU A 97 21.85 23.10 -10.59
C GLU A 97 21.03 21.81 -10.68
N VAL A 98 20.10 21.63 -9.74
CA VAL A 98 19.21 20.47 -9.72
C VAL A 98 18.23 20.61 -10.89
N CYS A 99 18.06 19.55 -11.67
CA CYS A 99 17.06 19.53 -12.73
C CYS A 99 15.66 19.58 -12.11
N ARG A 100 14.94 20.69 -12.32
CA ARG A 100 13.60 20.91 -11.75
C ARG A 100 12.49 20.48 -12.70
N PHE A 101 11.29 20.30 -12.17
CA PHE A 101 10.11 20.11 -12.99
C PHE A 101 9.76 21.41 -13.74
N PRO A 102 9.59 21.38 -15.08
CA PRO A 102 9.33 22.58 -15.86
C PRO A 102 8.07 23.37 -15.46
N LEU A 103 7.07 22.69 -14.89
CA LEU A 103 5.81 23.31 -14.45
C LEU A 103 5.84 23.82 -12.99
N LEU A 104 6.94 23.57 -12.27
CA LEU A 104 7.12 23.91 -10.85
C LEU A 104 8.48 24.57 -10.63
N ASP A 105 8.90 25.42 -11.55
CA ASP A 105 10.16 26.17 -11.51
C ASP A 105 10.27 27.10 -10.28
N ALA A 106 9.13 27.60 -9.81
CA ALA A 106 9.00 28.38 -8.58
C ALA A 106 9.33 27.58 -7.30
N LEU A 107 9.30 26.25 -7.33
CA LEU A 107 9.63 25.43 -6.18
C LEU A 107 11.14 25.36 -6.02
N GLN A 108 11.65 25.90 -4.92
CA GLN A 108 13.08 25.93 -4.61
C GLN A 108 13.35 25.25 -3.28
N PRO A 109 14.52 24.59 -3.12
CA PRO A 109 14.92 24.09 -1.82
C PRO A 109 15.03 25.26 -0.82
N LEU A 110 14.64 25.01 0.42
CA LEU A 110 14.88 25.94 1.51
C LEU A 110 16.38 25.94 1.86
N PRO A 111 16.87 26.93 2.63
CA PRO A 111 18.22 26.85 3.17
C PRO A 111 18.44 25.53 3.93
N LEU A 112 19.67 25.02 3.95
CA LEU A 112 19.99 23.69 4.43
C LEU A 112 19.42 23.39 5.84
N ASP A 113 19.53 24.34 6.77
CA ASP A 113 18.98 24.20 8.13
C ASP A 113 17.45 23.95 8.14
N TRP A 114 16.73 24.63 7.26
CA TRP A 114 15.29 24.44 7.10
C TRP A 114 14.97 23.11 6.41
N MET A 115 15.84 22.63 5.52
CA MET A 115 15.69 21.30 4.94
C MET A 115 15.83 20.20 6.01
N TYR A 116 16.76 20.31 6.95
CA TYR A 116 16.82 19.40 8.11
C TYR A 116 15.51 19.39 8.91
N LEU A 117 14.89 20.56 9.12
CA LEU A 117 13.59 20.64 9.80
C LEU A 117 12.48 19.96 8.99
N VAL A 118 12.39 20.21 7.67
CA VAL A 118 11.41 19.58 6.77
C VAL A 118 11.51 18.06 6.83
N TYR A 119 12.71 17.51 6.74
CA TYR A 119 12.94 16.06 6.83
C TYR A 119 12.65 15.50 8.22
N THR A 120 12.96 16.24 9.28
CA THR A 120 12.64 15.83 10.65
C THR A 120 11.11 15.77 10.85
N ILE A 121 10.37 16.75 10.35
CA ILE A 121 8.90 16.74 10.38
C ILE A 121 8.36 15.54 9.59
N MET A 122 8.91 15.28 8.40
CA MET A 122 8.56 14.13 7.57
C MET A 122 8.78 12.81 8.33
N PHE A 123 9.94 12.66 8.97
CA PHE A 123 10.33 11.48 9.73
C PHE A 123 9.43 11.25 10.94
N LEU A 124 9.18 12.29 11.74
CA LEU A 124 8.27 12.24 12.88
C LEU A 124 6.82 11.97 12.43
N GLY A 125 6.42 12.50 11.27
CA GLY A 125 5.15 12.18 10.62
C GLY A 125 5.02 10.71 10.28
N ALA A 126 6.06 10.10 9.65
CA ALA A 126 6.11 8.68 9.34
C ALA A 126 6.05 7.81 10.61
N LEU A 127 6.82 8.18 11.64
CA LEU A 127 6.82 7.48 12.93
C LEU A 127 5.45 7.58 13.62
N GLY A 128 4.86 8.78 13.66
CA GLY A 128 3.52 9.00 14.20
C GLY A 128 2.44 8.23 13.43
N MET A 129 2.56 8.14 12.10
CA MET A 129 1.70 7.32 11.25
C MET A 129 1.86 5.83 11.56
N MET A 130 3.10 5.34 11.71
CA MET A 130 3.46 3.96 12.06
C MET A 130 2.95 3.54 13.45
N LEU A 131 2.89 4.45 14.41
CA LEU A 131 2.34 4.19 15.75
C LEU A 131 0.83 4.46 15.84
N GLY A 132 0.28 5.21 14.88
CA GLY A 132 -1.10 5.68 14.93
C GLY A 132 -1.33 6.69 16.05
N LEU A 133 -0.31 7.50 16.37
CA LEU A 133 -0.35 8.60 17.32
C LEU A 133 -0.81 9.86 16.59
N ARG A 134 -1.88 10.52 17.06
CA ARG A 134 -2.48 11.69 16.41
C ARG A 134 -2.61 11.48 14.90
N TYR A 135 -3.07 10.28 14.54
CA TYR A 135 -2.86 9.66 13.23
C TYR A 135 -3.07 10.59 12.03
N ARG A 136 -4.18 11.33 11.99
CA ARG A 136 -4.51 12.22 10.87
C ARG A 136 -3.49 13.36 10.73
N ILE A 137 -3.04 13.93 11.84
CA ILE A 137 -2.01 14.98 11.86
C ILE A 137 -0.68 14.37 11.41
N SER A 138 -0.30 13.22 11.95
CA SER A 138 0.93 12.53 11.56
C SER A 138 0.97 12.17 10.06
N CYS A 139 -0.16 11.78 9.48
CA CYS A 139 -0.27 11.58 8.04
C CYS A 139 0.02 12.87 7.25
N VAL A 140 -0.54 14.01 7.67
CA VAL A 140 -0.30 15.31 7.02
C VAL A 140 1.15 15.78 7.19
N LEU A 141 1.73 15.60 8.39
CA LEU A 141 3.13 15.92 8.68
C LEU A 141 4.11 15.07 7.87
N PHE A 142 3.73 13.85 7.48
CA PHE A 142 4.48 13.08 6.50
C PHE A 142 4.22 13.56 5.07
N LEU A 143 2.94 13.66 4.69
CA LEU A 143 2.50 13.84 3.31
C LEU A 143 2.98 15.16 2.69
N LEU A 144 2.87 16.27 3.42
CA LEU A 144 3.20 17.59 2.87
C LEU A 144 4.72 17.73 2.61
N PRO A 145 5.61 17.46 3.59
CA PRO A 145 7.04 17.41 3.31
C PRO A 145 7.43 16.39 2.25
N TYR A 146 6.77 15.23 2.22
CA TYR A 146 7.06 14.18 1.24
C TYR A 146 6.85 14.67 -0.19
N TRP A 147 5.68 15.25 -0.48
CA TRP A 147 5.40 15.79 -1.81
C TRP A 147 6.28 16.99 -2.15
N TYR A 148 6.58 17.85 -1.16
CA TYR A 148 7.51 18.95 -1.34
C TYR A 148 8.90 18.43 -1.77
N VAL A 149 9.50 17.52 -1.01
CA VAL A 149 10.83 16.94 -1.32
C VAL A 149 10.81 16.18 -2.65
N PHE A 150 9.74 15.44 -2.93
CA PHE A 150 9.60 14.68 -4.17
C PHE A 150 9.51 15.57 -5.42
N LEU A 151 8.88 16.75 -5.31
CA LEU A 151 8.71 17.68 -6.43
C LEU A 151 9.90 18.64 -6.62
N LEU A 152 10.84 18.71 -5.68
CA LEU A 152 12.02 19.58 -5.78
C LEU A 152 13.01 19.15 -6.88
N ASP A 153 13.08 17.86 -7.18
CA ASP A 153 14.15 17.28 -7.99
C ASP A 153 13.61 16.23 -8.97
N LYS A 154 13.63 16.57 -10.25
CA LYS A 154 13.18 15.69 -11.33
C LYS A 154 14.12 14.50 -11.53
N THR A 155 15.41 14.65 -11.21
CA THR A 155 16.38 13.55 -11.36
C THR A 155 16.11 12.41 -10.37
N SER A 156 15.52 12.75 -9.23
CA SER A 156 15.09 11.80 -8.20
C SER A 156 13.69 11.19 -8.46
N TRP A 157 13.06 11.51 -9.59
CA TRP A 157 11.72 11.00 -9.90
C TRP A 157 11.72 9.49 -10.10
N ASN A 158 10.81 8.81 -9.42
CA ASN A 158 10.55 7.38 -9.59
C ASN A 158 9.05 7.11 -9.35
N ASN A 159 8.44 6.27 -10.19
CA ASN A 159 7.04 5.86 -10.07
C ASN A 159 6.76 5.16 -8.72
N HIS A 160 7.75 4.48 -8.14
CA HIS A 160 7.60 3.87 -6.81
C HIS A 160 7.45 4.91 -5.71
N SER A 161 8.24 5.98 -5.78
CA SER A 161 8.15 7.11 -4.86
C SER A 161 6.82 7.86 -5.05
N TYR A 162 6.35 7.99 -6.29
CA TYR A 162 5.00 8.50 -6.56
C TYR A 162 3.93 7.64 -5.86
N LEU A 163 4.02 6.30 -5.98
CA LEU A 163 3.11 5.37 -5.31
C LEU A 163 3.10 5.55 -3.79
N TYR A 164 4.24 5.80 -3.14
CA TYR A 164 4.25 6.01 -1.68
C TYR A 164 3.50 7.28 -1.28
N GLY A 165 3.66 8.35 -2.07
CA GLY A 165 2.90 9.59 -1.91
C GLY A 165 1.40 9.36 -2.05
N LEU A 166 0.99 8.54 -3.04
CA LEU A 166 -0.40 8.13 -3.22
C LEU A 166 -0.94 7.28 -2.05
N LEU A 167 -0.18 6.29 -1.57
CA LEU A 167 -0.59 5.46 -0.43
C LEU A 167 -0.71 6.30 0.86
N ALA A 168 0.19 7.25 1.09
CA ALA A 168 0.11 8.18 2.21
C ALA A 168 -1.07 9.15 2.08
N PHE A 169 -1.35 9.64 0.87
CA PHE A 169 -2.55 10.45 0.59
C PHE A 169 -3.81 9.66 0.92
N GLN A 170 -3.93 8.43 0.43
CA GLN A 170 -5.04 7.53 0.73
C GLN A 170 -5.21 7.29 2.24
N LEU A 171 -4.11 6.95 2.93
CA LEU A 171 -4.11 6.74 4.39
C LEU A 171 -4.59 7.97 5.16
N THR A 172 -4.28 9.18 4.68
CA THR A 172 -4.73 10.44 5.31
C THR A 172 -6.25 10.51 5.42
N PHE A 173 -7.01 9.90 4.49
CA PHE A 173 -8.48 9.87 4.51
C PHE A 173 -9.07 8.64 5.22
N MET A 174 -8.29 7.59 5.43
CA MET A 174 -8.74 6.32 6.00
C MET A 174 -8.75 6.30 7.53
N ASP A 175 -9.52 5.37 8.09
CA ASP A 175 -9.63 5.12 9.53
C ASP A 175 -8.63 4.02 10.00
N ALA A 176 -7.37 4.10 9.57
CA ALA A 176 -6.35 3.08 9.90
C ALA A 176 -5.84 3.14 11.37
N ASN A 177 -6.31 4.12 12.15
CA ASN A 177 -6.05 4.28 13.57
C ASN A 177 -7.08 3.60 14.48
N ARG A 178 -8.03 2.82 13.95
CA ARG A 178 -9.07 2.16 14.75
C ARG A 178 -8.62 0.84 15.38
N TYR A 179 -7.41 0.37 15.08
CA TYR A 179 -6.84 -0.82 15.68
C TYR A 179 -5.33 -0.68 15.83
N TRP A 180 -4.79 -1.34 16.86
CA TRP A 180 -3.36 -1.36 17.19
C TRP A 180 -2.66 -0.01 17.01
N SER A 181 -3.21 1.02 17.66
CA SER A 181 -2.78 2.41 17.53
C SER A 181 -2.73 3.09 18.89
N VAL A 182 -1.85 4.07 19.04
CA VAL A 182 -1.80 4.91 20.25
C VAL A 182 -3.11 5.72 20.40
N ASP A 183 -3.68 6.21 19.30
CA ASP A 183 -5.00 6.85 19.29
C ASP A 183 -6.11 6.00 19.93
N GLY A 184 -6.09 4.68 19.71
CA GLY A 184 -7.04 3.75 20.30
C GLY A 184 -6.78 3.50 21.79
N LEU A 185 -5.53 3.58 22.25
CA LEU A 185 -5.20 3.52 23.67
C LEU A 185 -5.71 4.76 24.41
N LEU A 186 -5.61 5.94 23.77
CA LEU A 186 -6.03 7.23 24.34
C LEU A 186 -7.54 7.48 24.23
N ASN A 187 -8.26 6.83 23.31
CA ASN A 187 -9.68 7.04 23.10
C ASN A 187 -10.44 5.71 22.88
N ALA A 188 -11.24 5.34 23.86
CA ALA A 188 -12.05 4.12 23.84
C ALA A 188 -13.01 4.03 22.64
N ARG A 189 -13.49 5.15 22.08
CA ARG A 189 -14.38 5.15 20.89
C ARG A 189 -13.64 4.78 19.60
N LYS A 190 -12.31 4.97 19.55
CA LYS A 190 -11.48 4.58 18.41
C LYS A 190 -10.95 3.16 18.56
N ARG A 191 -10.77 2.69 19.79
CA ARG A 191 -10.15 1.39 20.11
C ARG A 191 -10.92 0.22 19.52
N ASN A 192 -10.28 -0.55 18.65
CA ASN A 192 -10.86 -1.76 18.07
C ASN A 192 -12.25 -1.55 17.44
N ALA A 193 -12.43 -0.49 16.64
CA ALA A 193 -13.71 -0.16 16.02
C ALA A 193 -13.73 -0.52 14.52
N HIS A 194 -14.89 -0.90 14.00
CA HIS A 194 -15.06 -1.22 12.57
C HIS A 194 -14.63 -0.05 11.66
N VAL A 195 -14.15 -0.41 10.47
CA VAL A 195 -13.86 0.53 9.37
C VAL A 195 -14.74 0.21 8.16
N PRO A 196 -15.11 1.22 7.35
CA PRO A 196 -15.87 0.97 6.13
C PRO A 196 -15.01 0.23 5.09
N LEU A 197 -15.65 -0.61 4.27
CA LEU A 197 -14.99 -1.43 3.24
C LEU A 197 -14.15 -0.60 2.26
N TRP A 198 -14.56 0.63 1.94
CA TRP A 198 -13.87 1.48 0.98
C TRP A 198 -12.41 1.74 1.34
N ASN A 199 -12.05 1.75 2.64
CA ASN A 199 -10.65 1.87 3.06
C ASN A 199 -9.78 0.75 2.46
N TYR A 200 -10.31 -0.47 2.39
CA TYR A 200 -9.63 -1.60 1.76
C TYR A 200 -9.77 -1.55 0.23
N ALA A 201 -10.93 -1.15 -0.29
CA ALA A 201 -11.18 -1.12 -1.73
C ALA A 201 -10.21 -0.20 -2.47
N VAL A 202 -9.97 1.01 -1.92
CA VAL A 202 -9.04 1.98 -2.51
C VAL A 202 -7.60 1.48 -2.48
N LEU A 203 -7.11 1.01 -1.32
CA LEU A 203 -5.73 0.50 -1.21
C LEU A 203 -5.50 -0.75 -2.06
N ARG A 204 -6.41 -1.73 -2.00
CA ARG A 204 -6.31 -2.95 -2.83
C ARG A 204 -6.41 -2.62 -4.31
N GLY A 205 -7.28 -1.68 -4.67
CA GLY A 205 -7.42 -1.18 -6.03
C GLY A 205 -6.13 -0.52 -6.53
N GLN A 206 -5.50 0.33 -5.73
CA GLN A 206 -4.21 0.93 -6.07
C GLN A 206 -3.14 -0.14 -6.36
N ILE A 207 -2.97 -1.10 -5.45
CA ILE A 207 -1.97 -2.16 -5.61
C ILE A 207 -2.31 -3.07 -6.80
N PHE A 208 -3.59 -3.35 -7.03
CA PHE A 208 -4.05 -4.07 -8.21
C PHE A 208 -3.66 -3.33 -9.50
N ILE A 209 -3.92 -2.02 -9.57
CA ILE A 209 -3.61 -1.19 -10.75
C ILE A 209 -2.11 -1.21 -11.03
N VAL A 210 -1.26 -1.13 -10.00
CA VAL A 210 0.21 -1.22 -10.15
C VAL A 210 0.61 -2.50 -10.89
N TYR A 211 0.15 -3.67 -10.44
CA TYR A 211 0.47 -4.94 -11.12
C TYR A 211 -0.13 -4.99 -12.53
N PHE A 212 -1.42 -4.68 -12.64
CA PHE A 212 -2.13 -4.83 -13.91
C PHE A 212 -1.56 -3.93 -15.00
N ILE A 213 -1.29 -2.66 -14.70
CA ILE A 213 -0.67 -1.73 -15.64
C ILE A 213 0.78 -2.12 -15.94
N ALA A 214 1.55 -2.58 -14.95
CA ALA A 214 2.90 -3.10 -15.21
C ALA A 214 2.89 -4.30 -16.17
N GLY A 215 1.88 -5.16 -16.10
CA GLY A 215 1.68 -6.27 -17.04
C GLY A 215 1.23 -5.80 -18.42
N VAL A 216 0.29 -4.85 -18.49
CA VAL A 216 -0.17 -4.28 -19.76
C VAL A 216 0.98 -3.60 -20.50
N LYS A 217 1.87 -2.91 -19.78
CA LYS A 217 3.05 -2.26 -20.38
C LYS A 217 4.09 -3.25 -20.92
N LYS A 218 4.10 -4.50 -20.44
CA LYS A 218 4.96 -5.60 -20.90
C LYS A 218 4.38 -6.38 -22.09
N LEU A 219 3.25 -5.96 -22.64
CA LEU A 219 2.67 -6.53 -23.87
C LEU A 219 3.30 -5.95 -25.14
N ASP A 220 4.27 -5.03 -25.01
CA ASP A 220 5.01 -4.50 -26.13
C ASP A 220 5.92 -5.56 -26.77
N ALA A 221 6.27 -5.35 -28.05
CA ALA A 221 7.06 -6.31 -28.81
C ALA A 221 8.44 -6.56 -28.18
N ASP A 222 9.10 -5.51 -27.67
CA ASP A 222 10.45 -5.65 -27.10
C ASP A 222 10.45 -6.55 -25.87
N TRP A 223 9.41 -6.49 -25.03
CA TRP A 223 9.27 -7.41 -23.90
C TRP A 223 8.85 -8.82 -24.34
N VAL A 224 7.83 -8.95 -25.19
CA VAL A 224 7.26 -10.26 -25.58
C VAL A 224 8.28 -11.10 -26.37
N GLU A 225 9.10 -10.45 -27.19
CA GLU A 225 10.13 -11.10 -28.01
C GLU A 225 11.46 -11.29 -27.25
N GLY A 226 11.59 -10.74 -26.05
CA GLY A 226 12.75 -10.94 -25.16
C GLY A 226 13.95 -10.04 -25.44
N TYR A 227 13.75 -8.93 -26.16
CA TYR A 227 14.78 -7.92 -26.43
C TYR A 227 15.03 -6.99 -25.26
N SER A 228 14.04 -6.80 -24.39
CA SER A 228 14.23 -6.11 -23.12
C SER A 228 15.17 -6.89 -22.21
N MET A 229 15.96 -6.21 -21.37
CA MET A 229 16.70 -6.85 -20.26
C MET A 229 17.47 -8.15 -20.64
N GLU A 230 18.03 -8.22 -21.85
CA GLU A 230 18.53 -9.47 -22.47
C GLU A 230 19.53 -10.24 -21.57
N TYR A 231 20.37 -9.51 -20.84
CA TYR A 231 21.40 -10.09 -19.97
C TYR A 231 20.92 -10.45 -18.57
N LEU A 232 19.67 -10.17 -18.20
CA LEU A 232 19.18 -10.39 -16.85
C LEU A 232 19.19 -11.89 -16.47
N SER A 233 18.97 -12.77 -17.45
CA SER A 233 19.04 -14.22 -17.27
C SER A 233 20.45 -14.72 -16.89
N ARG A 234 21.50 -13.91 -17.07
CA ARG A 234 22.88 -14.22 -16.62
C ARG A 234 23.05 -14.18 -15.11
N HIS A 235 22.15 -13.51 -14.41
CA HIS A 235 22.21 -13.41 -12.96
C HIS A 235 22.07 -14.79 -12.29
N TRP A 236 22.81 -15.01 -11.19
CA TRP A 236 22.89 -16.33 -10.51
C TRP A 236 21.54 -16.88 -10.05
N LEU A 237 20.56 -16.00 -9.82
CA LEU A 237 19.19 -16.36 -9.45
C LEU A 237 18.52 -17.26 -10.50
N PHE A 238 18.93 -17.15 -11.76
CA PHE A 238 18.37 -17.95 -12.85
C PHE A 238 19.16 -19.23 -13.14
N SER A 239 20.30 -19.45 -12.48
CA SER A 239 21.12 -20.66 -12.65
C SER A 239 20.35 -21.97 -12.51
N PRO A 240 19.37 -22.12 -11.58
CA PRO A 240 18.58 -23.35 -11.50
C PRO A 240 17.80 -23.69 -12.78
N PHE A 241 17.35 -22.69 -13.53
CA PHE A 241 16.63 -22.90 -14.80
C PHE A 241 17.58 -23.33 -15.92
N LYS A 242 18.86 -22.91 -15.84
CA LYS A 242 19.88 -23.22 -16.85
C LYS A 242 20.35 -24.68 -16.85
N PHE A 243 19.96 -25.47 -15.85
CA PHE A 243 20.16 -26.93 -15.90
C PHE A 243 19.25 -27.61 -16.93
N VAL A 244 18.15 -26.97 -17.32
CA VAL A 244 17.12 -27.53 -18.22
C VAL A 244 16.92 -26.67 -19.47
N LEU A 245 17.10 -25.36 -19.37
CA LEU A 245 16.88 -24.39 -20.45
C LEU A 245 18.20 -23.75 -20.88
N SER A 246 18.33 -23.36 -22.16
CA SER A 246 19.42 -22.48 -22.59
C SER A 246 19.29 -21.10 -21.92
N GLU A 247 20.36 -20.30 -21.96
CA GLU A 247 20.32 -18.92 -21.45
C GLU A 247 19.25 -18.07 -22.16
N GLU A 248 19.17 -18.20 -23.49
CA GLU A 248 18.16 -17.52 -24.33
C GLU A 248 16.74 -17.95 -23.95
N MET A 249 16.50 -19.27 -23.81
CA MET A 249 15.18 -19.79 -23.42
C MET A 249 14.82 -19.41 -21.98
N THR A 250 15.80 -19.34 -21.09
CA THR A 250 15.61 -18.83 -19.72
C THR A 250 15.21 -17.35 -19.76
N SER A 251 15.87 -16.54 -20.60
CA SER A 251 15.51 -15.13 -20.79
C SER A 251 14.08 -15.01 -21.31
N LEU A 252 13.74 -15.69 -22.42
CA LEU A 252 12.43 -15.56 -23.03
C LEU A 252 11.31 -16.11 -22.14
N LEU A 253 11.43 -17.35 -21.66
CA LEU A 253 10.33 -18.00 -20.94
C LEU A 253 10.21 -17.56 -19.48
N VAL A 254 11.34 -17.50 -18.76
CA VAL A 254 11.33 -17.26 -17.32
C VAL A 254 11.36 -15.76 -17.00
N VAL A 255 12.24 -14.98 -17.63
CA VAL A 255 12.30 -13.54 -17.36
C VAL A 255 11.11 -12.82 -17.98
N HIS A 256 10.91 -12.99 -19.29
CA HIS A 256 9.90 -12.21 -20.02
C HIS A 256 8.49 -12.74 -19.85
N TRP A 257 8.24 -13.99 -20.26
CA TRP A 257 6.88 -14.54 -20.23
C TRP A 257 6.35 -14.77 -18.82
N CYS A 258 7.12 -15.37 -17.90
CA CYS A 258 6.65 -15.48 -16.51
C CYS A 258 6.53 -14.10 -15.84
N GLY A 259 7.42 -13.14 -16.12
CA GLY A 259 7.29 -11.77 -15.62
C GLY A 259 6.02 -11.07 -16.10
N LEU A 260 5.72 -11.15 -17.40
CA LEU A 260 4.50 -10.61 -18.02
C LEU A 260 3.24 -11.27 -17.44
N LEU A 261 3.19 -12.60 -17.42
CA LEU A 261 2.04 -13.35 -16.93
C LEU A 261 1.79 -13.09 -15.45
N LEU A 262 2.86 -13.00 -14.64
CA LEU A 262 2.74 -12.69 -13.23
C LEU A 262 2.18 -11.29 -13.03
N ASP A 263 2.71 -10.26 -13.69
CA ASP A 263 2.20 -8.89 -13.50
C ASP A 263 0.74 -8.74 -13.96
N LEU A 264 0.37 -9.32 -15.11
CA LEU A 264 -1.02 -9.30 -15.59
C LEU A 264 -1.99 -10.05 -14.67
N SER A 265 -1.53 -11.12 -14.01
CA SER A 265 -2.39 -11.99 -13.19
C SER A 265 -2.32 -11.70 -11.68
N ALA A 266 -1.27 -11.07 -11.17
CA ALA A 266 -1.00 -10.91 -9.74
C ALA A 266 -2.16 -10.22 -9.01
N GLY A 267 -2.68 -9.14 -9.58
CA GLY A 267 -3.84 -8.44 -9.04
C GLY A 267 -5.05 -9.37 -8.87
N PHE A 268 -5.36 -10.17 -9.89
CA PHE A 268 -6.47 -11.12 -9.86
C PHE A 268 -6.20 -12.26 -8.87
N LEU A 269 -5.00 -12.84 -8.91
CA LEU A 269 -4.59 -13.93 -8.03
C LEU A 269 -4.74 -13.56 -6.56
N LEU A 270 -4.32 -12.34 -6.18
CA LEU A 270 -4.44 -11.83 -4.81
C LEU A 270 -5.89 -11.49 -4.42
N PHE A 271 -6.70 -11.02 -5.37
CA PHE A 271 -8.05 -10.56 -5.09
C PHE A 271 -8.99 -11.72 -4.71
N PHE A 272 -8.99 -12.81 -5.48
CA PHE A 272 -9.88 -13.94 -5.24
C PHE A 272 -9.41 -14.82 -4.08
N ASP A 273 -10.34 -15.18 -3.18
CA ASP A 273 -10.05 -16.04 -2.02
C ASP A 273 -9.40 -17.37 -2.41
N ALA A 274 -9.81 -17.97 -3.53
CA ALA A 274 -9.38 -19.29 -3.96
C ALA A 274 -7.92 -19.32 -4.46
N SER A 275 -7.47 -18.25 -5.12
CA SER A 275 -6.12 -18.14 -5.70
C SER A 275 -5.14 -17.37 -4.81
N ARG A 276 -5.61 -16.74 -3.73
CA ARG A 276 -4.80 -15.80 -2.95
C ARG A 276 -3.51 -16.39 -2.40
N SER A 277 -3.54 -17.61 -1.88
CA SER A 277 -2.33 -18.25 -1.35
C SER A 277 -1.26 -18.42 -2.43
N ILE A 278 -1.67 -18.82 -3.63
CA ILE A 278 -0.82 -18.94 -4.81
C ILE A 278 -0.28 -17.57 -5.21
N GLY A 279 -1.16 -16.55 -5.27
CA GLY A 279 -0.77 -15.17 -5.55
C GLY A 279 0.25 -14.62 -4.56
N LEU A 280 0.04 -14.84 -3.26
CA LEU A 280 0.97 -14.40 -2.20
C LEU A 280 2.34 -15.06 -2.34
N LEU A 281 2.39 -16.35 -2.69
CA LEU A 281 3.65 -17.05 -2.91
C LEU A 281 4.43 -16.43 -4.07
N PHE A 282 3.83 -16.34 -5.26
CA PHE A 282 4.51 -15.84 -6.46
C PHE A 282 4.85 -14.36 -6.37
N VAL A 283 3.94 -13.52 -5.86
CA VAL A 283 4.21 -12.09 -5.67
C VAL A 283 5.32 -11.87 -4.65
N SER A 284 5.35 -12.65 -3.55
CA SER A 284 6.43 -12.51 -2.57
C SER A 284 7.76 -12.93 -3.16
N TYR A 285 7.79 -14.06 -3.87
CA TYR A 285 8.99 -14.51 -4.57
C TYR A 285 9.50 -13.47 -5.57
N PHE A 286 8.60 -12.90 -6.38
CA PHE A 286 8.93 -11.87 -7.36
C PHE A 286 9.54 -10.62 -6.73
N HIS A 287 8.96 -10.11 -5.63
CA HIS A 287 9.54 -8.94 -4.95
C HIS A 287 10.86 -9.25 -4.25
N CYS A 288 11.01 -10.43 -3.65
CA CYS A 288 12.30 -10.87 -3.14
C CYS A 288 13.36 -10.93 -4.25
N MET A 289 13.00 -11.47 -5.43
CA MET A 289 13.88 -11.50 -6.59
C MET A 289 14.22 -10.09 -7.07
N ASN A 290 13.23 -9.19 -7.20
CA ASN A 290 13.45 -7.81 -7.61
C ASN A 290 14.36 -7.03 -6.65
N SER A 291 14.29 -7.31 -5.34
CA SER A 291 15.19 -6.69 -4.34
C SER A 291 16.67 -7.04 -4.56
N GLN A 292 16.95 -8.15 -5.25
CA GLN A 292 18.31 -8.60 -5.54
C GLN A 292 18.73 -8.21 -6.96
N LEU A 293 17.80 -8.24 -7.91
CA LEU A 293 18.07 -7.96 -9.33
C LEU A 293 18.17 -6.47 -9.64
N PHE A 294 17.38 -5.64 -8.95
CA PHE A 294 17.19 -4.25 -9.33
C PHE A 294 17.46 -3.31 -8.15
N SER A 295 18.17 -2.21 -8.43
CA SER A 295 18.37 -1.11 -7.48
C SER A 295 17.20 -0.13 -7.54
N ILE A 296 15.99 -0.60 -7.22
CA ILE A 296 14.73 0.17 -7.30
C ILE A 296 14.23 0.69 -5.94
N GLY A 297 15.15 0.80 -4.98
CA GLY A 297 14.93 1.31 -3.63
C GLY A 297 13.95 0.46 -2.81
N MET A 298 13.16 1.11 -1.96
CA MET A 298 12.24 0.44 -1.03
C MET A 298 11.05 -0.31 -1.67
N PHE A 299 10.93 -0.30 -2.99
CA PHE A 299 9.71 -0.75 -3.68
C PHE A 299 9.35 -2.20 -3.41
N PRO A 300 10.27 -3.17 -3.55
CA PRO A 300 9.92 -4.56 -3.31
C PRO A 300 9.47 -4.80 -1.87
N TYR A 301 10.07 -4.10 -0.90
CA TYR A 301 9.72 -4.19 0.51
C TYR A 301 8.36 -3.55 0.82
N VAL A 302 8.02 -2.41 0.19
CA VAL A 302 6.69 -1.79 0.31
C VAL A 302 5.63 -2.69 -0.32
N MET A 303 5.90 -3.31 -1.46
CA MET A 303 4.96 -4.24 -2.08
C MET A 303 4.76 -5.49 -1.22
N LEU A 304 5.82 -6.07 -0.65
CA LEU A 304 5.74 -7.15 0.34
C LEU A 304 4.91 -6.75 1.57
N ALA A 305 5.13 -5.54 2.11
CA ALA A 305 4.37 -4.99 3.22
C ALA A 305 2.88 -4.76 2.88
N SER A 306 2.56 -4.55 1.60
CA SER A 306 1.18 -4.37 1.12
C SER A 306 0.43 -5.69 0.90
N SER A 307 1.13 -6.80 0.60
CA SER A 307 0.52 -8.10 0.30
C SER A 307 -0.46 -8.62 1.36
N PRO A 308 -0.18 -8.51 2.69
CA PRO A 308 -1.12 -8.92 3.73
C PRO A 308 -2.47 -8.19 3.71
N LEU A 309 -2.56 -7.04 3.03
CA LEU A 309 -3.81 -6.30 2.87
C LEU A 309 -4.86 -7.12 2.12
N PHE A 310 -4.44 -8.02 1.21
CA PHE A 310 -5.35 -8.86 0.44
C PHE A 310 -5.92 -10.03 1.25
N CYS A 311 -5.26 -10.44 2.34
CA CYS A 311 -5.75 -11.49 3.23
C CYS A 311 -7.08 -11.11 3.91
N SER A 312 -7.72 -12.10 4.55
CA SER A 312 -8.96 -11.87 5.31
C SER A 312 -8.75 -10.75 6.33
N PRO A 313 -9.62 -9.72 6.44
CA PRO A 313 -9.37 -8.56 7.32
C PRO A 313 -9.06 -8.87 8.79
N GLU A 314 -9.52 -10.02 9.28
CA GLU A 314 -9.31 -10.55 10.64
C GLU A 314 -8.04 -11.41 10.81
N TRP A 315 -7.24 -11.62 9.75
CA TRP A 315 -6.05 -12.48 9.78
C TRP A 315 -5.08 -12.15 10.92
N PRO A 316 -4.83 -10.86 11.29
CA PRO A 316 -3.89 -10.58 12.37
C PRO A 316 -4.38 -11.14 13.70
N ARG A 317 -5.69 -11.12 13.95
CA ARG A 317 -6.28 -11.69 15.18
C ARG A 317 -6.11 -13.20 15.23
N LYS A 318 -6.29 -13.86 14.09
CA LYS A 318 -6.07 -15.30 13.94
C LYS A 318 -4.59 -15.63 14.19
N LEU A 319 -3.66 -14.84 13.68
CA LEU A 319 -2.24 -15.04 13.93
C LEU A 319 -1.91 -14.90 15.42
N VAL A 320 -2.35 -13.81 16.07
CA VAL A 320 -2.16 -13.57 17.50
C VAL A 320 -2.74 -14.70 18.36
N ALA A 321 -3.84 -15.32 17.94
CA ALA A 321 -4.44 -16.45 18.63
C ALA A 321 -3.53 -17.68 18.73
N HIS A 322 -2.61 -17.85 17.79
CA HIS A 322 -1.65 -18.97 17.75
C HIS A 322 -0.33 -18.65 18.48
N CYS A 323 -0.10 -17.40 18.88
CA CYS A 323 1.13 -16.99 19.58
C CYS A 323 1.14 -17.46 21.05
N PRO A 324 2.32 -17.65 21.69
CA PRO A 324 2.42 -17.99 23.11
C PRO A 324 1.75 -16.94 24.01
N LYS A 325 1.15 -17.35 25.15
CA LYS A 325 0.40 -16.44 26.05
C LYS A 325 1.19 -15.20 26.48
N ARG A 326 2.50 -15.33 26.75
CA ARG A 326 3.37 -14.19 27.12
C ARG A 326 3.45 -13.12 26.03
N LEU A 327 3.40 -13.54 24.76
CA LEU A 327 3.41 -12.61 23.62
C LEU A 327 2.01 -12.02 23.38
N GLN A 328 0.94 -12.72 23.77
CA GLN A 328 -0.44 -12.23 23.63
C GLN A 328 -0.72 -10.98 24.47
N GLU A 329 0.00 -10.76 25.58
CA GLU A 329 -0.11 -9.55 26.40
C GLU A 329 0.46 -8.30 25.70
N LEU A 330 1.47 -8.49 24.85
CA LEU A 330 2.10 -7.42 24.06
C LEU A 330 1.42 -7.21 22.69
N LEU A 331 0.61 -8.18 22.24
CA LEU A 331 0.00 -8.20 20.92
C LEU A 331 -1.42 -7.58 20.91
N PRO A 332 -1.94 -7.22 19.72
CA PRO A 332 -3.23 -6.55 19.57
C PRO A 332 -4.45 -7.36 20.08
N LEU A 333 -5.51 -6.65 20.45
CA LEU A 333 -6.77 -7.21 20.96
C LEU A 333 -7.39 -8.29 20.07
N ARG A 334 -7.70 -9.46 20.64
CA ARG A 334 -8.41 -10.54 19.92
C ARG A 334 -9.93 -10.36 19.82
N THR A 335 -10.49 -9.46 20.63
CA THR A 335 -11.94 -9.27 20.73
C THR A 335 -12.54 -8.72 19.44
N ALA A 336 -13.79 -9.10 19.15
CA ALA A 336 -14.51 -8.60 17.99
C ALA A 336 -14.57 -7.06 17.99
N PRO A 337 -14.53 -6.40 16.82
CA PRO A 337 -14.55 -4.96 16.76
C PRO A 337 -15.89 -4.38 17.24
N GLN A 338 -15.84 -3.21 17.87
CA GLN A 338 -17.05 -2.48 18.26
C GLN A 338 -17.65 -1.69 17.08
N PRO A 339 -18.95 -1.33 17.12
CA PRO A 339 -19.58 -0.52 16.09
C PRO A 339 -18.93 0.86 15.91
N SER A 340 -18.93 1.37 14.68
CA SER A 340 -18.34 2.66 14.32
C SER A 340 -19.35 3.52 13.55
N ALA A 341 -19.40 4.81 13.86
CA ALA A 341 -20.24 5.77 13.13
C ALA A 341 -19.82 5.96 11.66
N SER A 342 -18.59 5.55 11.29
CA SER A 342 -18.10 5.58 9.90
C SER A 342 -18.71 4.48 9.00
N CYS A 343 -19.47 3.54 9.58
CA CYS A 343 -20.02 2.39 8.87
C CYS A 343 -21.55 2.43 8.77
N VAL A 344 -22.09 1.77 7.74
CA VAL A 344 -23.52 1.55 7.53
C VAL A 344 -23.87 0.11 7.88
N TYR A 345 -24.71 -0.08 8.89
CA TYR A 345 -25.16 -1.40 9.34
C TYR A 345 -26.48 -1.79 8.69
N LYS A 346 -26.53 -2.94 8.02
CA LYS A 346 -27.78 -3.58 7.60
C LYS A 346 -28.50 -4.05 8.88
N ARG A 347 -29.56 -3.35 9.33
CA ARG A 347 -30.41 -3.84 10.43
C ARG A 347 -31.31 -4.99 9.95
N SER A 348 -31.63 -5.91 10.87
CA SER A 348 -32.65 -6.96 10.65
C SER A 348 -33.97 -6.35 10.17
N ARG A 349 -34.73 -7.10 9.34
CA ARG A 349 -36.00 -6.73 8.69
C ARG A 349 -37.02 -6.01 9.60
N ALA A 350 -36.93 -6.14 10.92
CA ALA A 350 -37.87 -5.58 11.90
C ALA A 350 -37.63 -4.10 12.30
N LYS A 351 -36.47 -3.49 11.99
CA LYS A 351 -36.22 -2.06 12.26
C LYS A 351 -35.50 -1.44 11.07
N GLY A 352 -36.13 -0.44 10.44
CA GLY A 352 -35.66 0.22 9.21
C GLY A 352 -34.15 0.48 9.19
N GLY A 353 -33.52 0.21 8.03
CA GLY A 353 -32.07 0.33 7.84
C GLY A 353 -31.57 1.76 8.01
N GLN A 354 -30.33 1.91 8.48
CA GLN A 354 -29.66 3.20 8.58
C GLN A 354 -29.44 3.77 7.17
N LYS A 355 -30.02 4.95 6.88
CA LYS A 355 -29.81 5.61 5.58
C LYS A 355 -28.36 6.15 5.50
N PRO A 356 -27.65 5.97 4.37
CA PRO A 356 -26.31 6.53 4.21
C PRO A 356 -26.33 8.07 4.18
N GLY A 357 -25.68 8.69 5.18
CA GLY A 357 -25.43 10.13 5.20
C GLY A 357 -24.42 10.62 4.17
N LEU A 358 -24.18 11.95 4.13
CA LEU A 358 -23.31 12.62 3.16
C LEU A 358 -21.87 12.06 3.17
N ARG A 359 -21.28 11.84 4.34
CA ARG A 359 -19.90 11.30 4.46
C ARG A 359 -19.75 9.94 3.79
N HIS A 360 -20.75 9.06 3.89
CA HIS A 360 -20.72 7.75 3.23
C HIS A 360 -20.78 7.87 1.71
N ARG A 361 -21.58 8.82 1.20
CA ARG A 361 -21.68 9.11 -0.23
C ARG A 361 -20.36 9.70 -0.77
N LEU A 362 -19.75 10.61 -0.01
CA LEU A 362 -18.44 11.18 -0.37
C LEU A 362 -17.34 10.12 -0.38
N GLY A 363 -17.29 9.22 0.60
CA GLY A 363 -16.32 8.11 0.61
C GLY A 363 -16.47 7.16 -0.59
N ALA A 364 -17.71 6.86 -0.98
CA ALA A 364 -17.99 6.08 -2.18
C ALA A 364 -17.61 6.82 -3.47
N ALA A 365 -17.94 8.11 -3.57
CA ALA A 365 -17.58 8.94 -4.72
C ALA A 365 -16.07 9.08 -4.86
N PHE A 366 -15.37 9.35 -3.76
CA PHE A 366 -13.91 9.39 -3.70
C PHE A 366 -13.30 8.07 -4.21
N THR A 367 -13.84 6.92 -3.76
CA THR A 367 -13.34 5.61 -4.19
C THR A 367 -13.45 5.43 -5.71
N LEU A 368 -14.60 5.77 -6.30
CA LEU A 368 -14.79 5.64 -7.74
C LEU A 368 -13.92 6.62 -8.53
N LEU A 369 -13.95 7.91 -8.15
CA LEU A 369 -13.18 8.95 -8.83
C LEU A 369 -11.69 8.64 -8.79
N TYR A 370 -11.18 8.23 -7.62
CA TYR A 370 -9.79 7.85 -7.46
C TYR A 370 -9.40 6.66 -8.34
N LEU A 371 -10.18 5.57 -8.32
CA LEU A 371 -9.84 4.40 -9.14
C LEU A 371 -9.93 4.70 -10.65
N LEU A 372 -10.89 5.52 -11.07
CA LEU A 372 -11.00 5.96 -12.47
C LEU A 372 -9.82 6.84 -12.88
N GLU A 373 -9.42 7.78 -12.02
CA GLU A 373 -8.24 8.61 -12.22
C GLU A 373 -6.98 7.75 -12.37
N GLN A 374 -6.76 6.79 -11.46
CA GLN A 374 -5.57 5.93 -11.47
C GLN A 374 -5.53 4.98 -12.67
N LEU A 375 -6.68 4.57 -13.21
CA LEU A 375 -6.75 3.82 -14.48
C LEU A 375 -6.52 4.70 -15.70
N PHE A 376 -6.89 5.98 -15.63
CA PHE A 376 -6.77 6.94 -16.71
C PHE A 376 -5.35 7.50 -16.86
N LEU A 377 -4.71 7.89 -15.76
CA LEU A 377 -3.40 8.58 -15.77
C LEU A 377 -2.30 7.86 -16.57
N PRO A 378 -2.14 6.51 -16.53
CA PRO A 378 -1.16 5.82 -17.36
C PRO A 378 -1.28 6.07 -18.87
N TYR A 379 -2.46 6.48 -19.33
CA TYR A 379 -2.76 6.75 -20.74
C TYR A 379 -2.83 8.25 -21.05
N SER A 380 -2.51 9.12 -20.10
CA SER A 380 -2.56 10.58 -20.25
C SER A 380 -1.58 11.15 -21.28
N HIS A 381 -0.79 10.32 -21.96
CA HIS A 381 0.16 10.70 -23.00
C HIS A 381 -0.43 11.56 -24.10
N PHE A 382 -1.72 11.38 -24.45
CA PHE A 382 -2.40 12.21 -25.45
C PHE A 382 -2.61 13.66 -25.01
N LEU A 383 -2.51 13.94 -23.71
CA LEU A 383 -2.52 15.29 -23.14
C LEU A 383 -1.10 15.91 -23.12
N THR A 384 -0.06 15.09 -23.31
CA THR A 384 1.35 15.48 -23.28
C THR A 384 1.98 15.34 -24.68
N GLN A 385 3.18 15.88 -24.90
CA GLN A 385 3.80 15.91 -26.24
C GLN A 385 4.40 14.55 -26.73
N GLY A 386 3.64 13.46 -26.62
CA GLY A 386 3.98 12.15 -27.21
C GLY A 386 4.46 11.07 -26.23
N TYR A 387 5.00 9.98 -26.78
CA TYR A 387 5.50 8.83 -26.01
C TYR A 387 6.81 9.17 -25.30
N ASN A 388 6.90 8.78 -24.02
CA ASN A 388 8.01 9.14 -23.13
C ASN A 388 9.36 8.53 -23.51
N ASN A 389 9.38 7.55 -24.41
CA ASN A 389 10.61 6.90 -24.87
C ASN A 389 11.41 7.76 -25.87
N TRP A 390 10.75 8.71 -26.56
CA TRP A 390 11.32 9.44 -27.70
C TRP A 390 11.17 10.97 -27.60
N THR A 391 10.39 11.46 -26.64
CA THR A 391 10.10 12.90 -26.49
C THR A 391 10.41 13.35 -25.06
N ASN A 392 10.92 14.59 -24.92
CA ASN A 392 11.13 15.23 -23.61
C ASN A 392 9.79 15.71 -23.01
N GLY A 393 8.76 14.88 -23.05
CA GLY A 393 7.43 15.16 -22.52
C GLY A 393 7.41 15.23 -21.00
N LEU A 394 6.21 15.45 -20.44
CA LEU A 394 5.96 15.40 -18.99
C LEU A 394 6.05 13.95 -18.52
N TYR A 395 7.30 13.50 -18.34
CA TYR A 395 7.75 12.16 -17.94
C TYR A 395 7.06 11.58 -16.69
N GLY A 396 6.30 12.38 -15.94
CA GLY A 396 5.84 12.05 -14.59
C GLY A 396 4.52 11.29 -14.45
N TYR A 397 3.73 11.05 -15.51
CA TYR A 397 2.35 10.53 -15.30
C TYR A 397 2.02 9.21 -15.97
N SER A 398 2.93 8.61 -16.73
CA SER A 398 2.61 7.46 -17.58
C SER A 398 2.74 6.08 -16.96
N TRP A 399 3.19 5.99 -15.70
CA TRP A 399 3.52 4.73 -15.04
C TRP A 399 4.58 3.88 -15.78
N ASP A 400 5.29 4.44 -16.77
CA ASP A 400 6.37 3.75 -17.47
C ASP A 400 7.59 3.64 -16.55
N MET A 401 7.96 2.42 -16.17
CA MET A 401 9.13 2.18 -15.32
C MET A 401 10.38 1.99 -16.18
N MET A 402 11.49 2.59 -15.75
CA MET A 402 12.83 2.36 -16.32
C MET A 402 12.93 2.60 -17.84
N VAL A 403 12.35 3.70 -18.32
CA VAL A 403 12.37 4.10 -19.74
C VAL A 403 13.80 4.33 -20.26
N HIS A 404 14.68 4.84 -19.40
CA HIS A 404 16.09 5.06 -19.72
C HIS A 404 16.99 4.55 -18.60
N SER A 405 18.03 3.81 -18.97
CA SER A 405 19.22 3.60 -18.15
C SER A 405 20.38 4.29 -18.84
N ARG A 406 21.12 5.14 -18.12
CA ARG A 406 22.30 5.81 -18.65
C ARG A 406 23.51 5.36 -17.84
N SER A 407 24.52 4.86 -18.53
CA SER A 407 25.85 4.61 -17.95
C SER A 407 26.85 5.56 -18.60
N HIS A 408 27.77 6.07 -17.79
CA HIS A 408 28.92 6.79 -18.32
C HIS A 408 29.87 5.78 -18.97
N GLN A 409 30.07 5.88 -20.28
CA GLN A 409 31.05 5.04 -20.97
C GLN A 409 32.47 5.58 -20.78
N HIS A 410 32.66 6.90 -20.90
CA HIS A 410 33.95 7.57 -20.73
C HIS A 410 33.75 8.95 -20.11
N VAL A 411 34.62 9.33 -19.17
CA VAL A 411 34.73 10.69 -18.63
C VAL A 411 36.03 11.27 -19.13
N LYS A 412 35.98 12.35 -19.91
CA LYS A 412 37.16 13.04 -20.43
C LYS A 412 37.27 14.42 -19.81
N ILE A 413 38.28 14.63 -18.97
CA ILE A 413 38.55 15.93 -18.38
C ILE A 413 39.55 16.65 -19.29
N THR A 414 39.21 17.87 -19.71
CA THR A 414 40.12 18.72 -20.49
C THR A 414 40.69 19.80 -19.60
N TYR A 415 41.97 20.14 -19.79
CA TYR A 415 42.56 21.31 -19.17
C TYR A 415 43.15 22.22 -20.24
N ARG A 416 43.23 23.50 -19.92
CA ARG A 416 43.97 24.49 -20.69
C ARG A 416 45.03 25.10 -19.79
N ASP A 417 46.30 24.95 -20.16
CA ASP A 417 47.39 25.56 -19.41
C ASP A 417 47.27 27.09 -19.50
N GLY A 418 47.22 27.77 -18.36
CA GLY A 418 47.05 29.23 -18.28
C GLY A 418 48.27 30.04 -18.74
N ARG A 419 49.46 29.42 -18.83
CA ARG A 419 50.71 30.05 -19.27
C ARG A 419 51.05 29.73 -20.72
N THR A 420 50.89 28.47 -21.14
CA THR A 420 51.23 28.03 -22.50
C THR A 420 50.05 28.05 -23.45
N GLY A 421 48.81 28.01 -22.92
CA GLY A 421 47.59 27.96 -23.71
C GLY A 421 47.27 26.59 -24.30
N GLU A 422 48.10 25.58 -24.07
CA GLU A 422 47.92 24.23 -24.58
C GLU A 422 46.70 23.54 -23.97
N LEU A 423 46.01 22.77 -24.81
CA LEU A 423 44.88 21.92 -24.42
C LEU A 423 45.38 20.50 -24.20
N GLY A 424 45.11 19.95 -23.02
CA GLY A 424 45.43 18.58 -22.68
C GLY A 424 44.24 17.82 -22.10
N TYR A 425 44.45 16.54 -21.85
CA TYR A 425 43.45 15.66 -21.25
C TYR A 425 44.00 15.10 -19.93
N LEU A 426 43.16 15.08 -18.90
CA LEU A 426 43.45 14.41 -17.64
C LEU A 426 42.71 13.08 -17.62
N ASN A 427 43.43 12.02 -17.25
CA ASN A 427 42.84 10.72 -16.96
C ASN A 427 42.40 10.72 -15.48
N PRO A 428 41.10 10.56 -15.18
CA PRO A 428 40.61 10.57 -13.81
C PRO A 428 41.17 9.46 -12.91
N GLY A 429 41.68 8.37 -13.49
CA GLY A 429 42.22 7.22 -12.76
C GLY A 429 43.71 7.29 -12.42
N ASP A 430 44.43 8.32 -12.89
CA ASP A 430 45.88 8.48 -12.65
C ASP A 430 46.20 9.30 -11.37
N PHE A 431 45.17 9.67 -10.58
CA PHE A 431 45.30 10.46 -9.34
C PHE A 431 44.69 9.77 -8.12
#